data_AF-A0A2R5EI58-F1
#
_entry.id   AF-A0A2R5EI58-F1
#
_cell.length_a   1.000
_cell.length_b   1.000
_cell.length_c   1.000
_cell.angle_alpha   90.00
_cell.angle_beta   90.00
_cell.angle_gamma   90.00
#
_symmetry.space_group_name_H-M   'P 1'
#
loop_
_entity.id
_entity.type
_entity.pdbx_description
1 polymer ?
#
loop_
_entity_poly.entity_id
_entity_poly.type
_entity_poly.pdbx_seq_one_letter_code
_entity_poly.pdbx_strand_id
1 'polypeptide(L)'
;MHQIDCTGKVFTKTELIHANNASIREGRNRALKEDYLESLPDDFYFPICLALDEHNRGEIRVQIVLDFDGTKGFLDLTKKRYDYLPIAKINEDGVVELEYILGKPYPDEREYVEKVVRSVVRNKDFRKNVLLAYGNQCAMCEIKDVAALVAAHIYPAHLCADDSVNNGICLCSTHDSAYEKGTICINADGEIINYSDSIKVSYLKIRVPMNINDYPSPERLSQRLEISRSNRV
;
A
#
# COMPACT_ATOMS: atom_id res chain seq x y z
N MET A 1 1.44 25.81 -5.32
CA MET A 1 2.54 25.57 -4.37
C MET A 1 2.37 26.57 -3.25
N HIS A 2 2.12 26.09 -2.03
CA HIS A 2 2.04 26.94 -0.85
C HIS A 2 3.26 26.67 0.00
N GLN A 3 3.91 27.73 0.48
CA GLN A 3 5.02 27.57 1.41
C GLN A 3 4.49 26.99 2.72
N ILE A 4 5.17 25.97 3.22
CA ILE A 4 4.87 25.32 4.49
C ILE A 4 6.04 25.48 5.45
N ASP A 5 5.76 25.38 6.74
CA ASP A 5 6.77 25.51 7.77
C ASP A 5 7.80 24.37 7.69
N CYS A 6 9.07 24.74 7.56
CA CYS A 6 10.22 23.84 7.58
C CYS A 6 11.23 24.23 8.67
N THR A 7 10.83 25.06 9.62
CA THR A 7 11.72 25.59 10.66
C THR A 7 12.41 24.47 11.42
N GLY A 8 13.74 24.48 11.39
CA GLY A 8 14.58 23.48 12.07
C GLY A 8 14.52 22.06 11.49
N LYS A 9 13.75 21.79 10.42
CA LYS A 9 13.75 20.48 9.78
C LYS A 9 15.07 20.23 9.07
N VAL A 10 15.64 19.06 9.32
CA VAL A 10 16.91 18.62 8.74
C VAL A 10 16.80 17.20 8.21
N PHE A 11 17.70 16.84 7.31
CA PHE A 11 18.01 15.45 7.00
C PHE A 11 19.35 15.07 7.64
N THR A 12 19.45 13.86 8.17
CA THR A 12 20.73 13.12 8.22
C THR A 12 21.12 12.66 6.81
N LYS A 13 22.40 12.30 6.58
CA LYS A 13 22.81 11.76 5.28
C LYS A 13 21.99 10.52 4.88
N THR A 14 21.78 9.61 5.83
CA THR A 14 20.98 8.40 5.62
C THR A 14 19.53 8.72 5.22
N GLU A 15 18.88 9.65 5.92
CA GLU A 15 17.52 10.08 5.58
C GLU A 15 17.45 10.76 4.21
N LEU A 16 18.47 11.55 3.87
CA LEU A 16 18.57 12.23 2.58
C LEU A 16 18.70 11.22 1.43
N ILE A 17 19.58 10.22 1.57
CA ILE A 17 19.75 9.14 0.60
C ILE A 17 18.45 8.34 0.46
N HIS A 18 17.84 7.92 1.58
CA HIS A 18 16.58 7.19 1.55
C HIS A 18 15.46 7.98 0.87
N ALA A 19 15.35 9.28 1.16
CA ALA A 19 14.36 10.16 0.54
C ALA A 19 14.63 10.35 -0.96
N ASN A 20 15.90 10.45 -1.36
CA ASN A 20 16.31 10.56 -2.75
C ASN A 20 16.00 9.30 -3.56
N ASN A 21 16.40 8.12 -3.06
CA ASN A 21 16.16 6.84 -3.71
C ASN A 21 14.66 6.58 -3.84
N ALA A 22 13.88 6.94 -2.82
CA ALA A 22 12.43 6.86 -2.92
C ALA A 22 11.86 7.83 -3.95
N SER A 23 12.37 9.05 -4.06
CA SER A 23 11.96 10.02 -5.09
C SER A 23 12.19 9.50 -6.51
N ILE A 24 13.36 8.92 -6.77
CA ILE A 24 13.72 8.30 -8.07
C ILE A 24 12.80 7.12 -8.38
N ARG A 25 12.62 6.20 -7.42
CA ARG A 25 11.74 5.02 -7.58
C ARG A 25 10.27 5.39 -7.81
N GLU A 26 9.80 6.45 -7.15
CA GLU A 26 8.44 6.97 -7.29
C GLU A 26 8.27 7.81 -8.57
N GLY A 27 9.33 8.07 -9.34
CA GLY A 27 9.28 8.82 -10.59
C GLY A 27 8.97 10.31 -10.41
N ARG A 28 9.40 10.91 -9.30
CA ARG A 28 9.13 12.33 -8.98
C ARG A 28 10.00 13.26 -9.82
N ASN A 29 9.60 14.54 -9.88
CA ASN A 29 10.23 15.52 -10.78
C ASN A 29 11.61 16.01 -10.31
N ARG A 30 11.87 16.03 -9.00
CA ARG A 30 13.16 16.48 -8.42
C ARG A 30 13.79 15.40 -7.56
N ALA A 31 15.00 15.03 -7.95
CA ALA A 31 15.93 14.19 -7.21
C ALA A 31 17.35 14.73 -7.36
N LEU A 32 18.23 14.34 -6.45
CA LEU A 32 19.65 14.65 -6.42
C LEU A 32 20.45 13.50 -7.04
N LYS A 33 21.65 13.80 -7.54
CA LYS A 33 22.54 12.78 -8.08
C LYS A 33 23.06 11.88 -6.96
N GLU A 34 22.93 10.57 -7.14
CA GLU A 34 23.30 9.55 -6.14
C GLU A 34 24.80 9.65 -5.78
N ASP A 35 25.70 9.70 -6.77
CA ASP A 35 27.15 9.86 -6.57
C ASP A 35 27.51 11.07 -5.69
N TYR A 36 26.76 12.17 -5.84
CA TYR A 36 26.98 13.37 -5.05
C TYR A 36 26.54 13.17 -3.60
N LEU A 37 25.40 12.53 -3.36
CA LEU A 37 24.93 12.21 -2.01
C LEU A 37 25.86 11.26 -1.27
N GLU A 38 26.42 10.27 -1.96
CA GLU A 38 27.40 9.34 -1.39
C GLU A 38 28.66 10.06 -0.92
N SER A 39 29.07 11.11 -1.65
CA SER A 39 30.24 11.93 -1.31
C SER A 39 30.04 12.87 -0.12
N LEU A 40 28.80 13.08 0.33
CA LEU A 40 28.51 13.97 1.46
C LEU A 40 29.05 13.41 2.79
N PRO A 41 29.41 14.26 3.77
CA PRO A 41 29.85 13.78 5.08
C PRO A 41 28.74 13.07 5.86
N ASP A 42 29.08 12.01 6.60
CA ASP A 42 28.11 11.25 7.41
C ASP A 42 27.68 12.00 8.69
N ASP A 43 28.59 12.76 9.30
CA ASP A 43 28.37 13.47 10.58
C ASP A 43 27.63 14.80 10.44
N PHE A 44 27.02 15.04 9.28
CA PHE A 44 26.44 16.33 8.92
C PHE A 44 24.92 16.26 8.82
N TYR A 45 24.29 17.39 9.14
CA TYR A 45 22.87 17.62 8.94
C TYR A 45 22.65 18.54 7.75
N PHE A 46 21.64 18.21 6.95
CA PHE A 46 21.29 18.92 5.73
C PHE A 46 19.98 19.67 5.95
N PRO A 47 20.02 20.96 6.31
CA PRO A 47 18.82 21.70 6.69
C PRO A 47 17.95 22.03 5.48
N ILE A 48 16.64 22.06 5.73
CA ILE A 48 15.65 22.51 4.75
C ILE A 48 15.49 24.02 4.88
N CYS A 49 15.78 24.74 3.79
CA CYS A 49 15.65 26.19 3.73
C CYS A 49 14.34 26.66 3.08
N LEU A 50 13.64 25.76 2.37
CA LEU A 50 12.33 26.04 1.78
C LEU A 50 11.55 24.72 1.65
N ALA A 51 10.26 24.74 1.96
CA ALA A 51 9.33 23.64 1.67
C ALA A 51 8.06 24.18 1.01
N LEU A 52 7.62 23.51 -0.05
CA LEU A 52 6.46 23.89 -0.87
C LEU A 52 5.51 22.69 -0.99
N ASP A 53 4.26 22.87 -0.56
CA ASP A 53 3.20 21.87 -0.71
C ASP A 53 2.50 22.02 -2.07
N GLU A 54 2.52 20.93 -2.85
CA GLU A 54 1.73 20.75 -4.06
C GLU A 54 0.41 20.02 -3.73
N HIS A 55 -0.52 20.74 -3.10
CA HIS A 55 -1.80 20.22 -2.55
C HIS A 55 -2.57 19.21 -3.43
N ASN A 56 -2.45 19.28 -4.76
CA ASN A 56 -3.18 18.41 -5.68
C ASN A 56 -2.44 17.10 -6.04
N ARG A 57 -1.14 16.98 -5.72
CA ARG A 57 -0.31 15.81 -6.06
C ARG A 57 0.16 15.03 -4.83
N GLY A 58 -0.03 15.58 -3.62
CA GLY A 58 0.46 14.94 -2.39
C GLY A 58 1.99 14.94 -2.29
N GLU A 59 2.63 15.91 -2.96
CA GLU A 59 4.07 16.05 -3.05
C GLU A 59 4.50 17.32 -2.32
N ILE A 60 5.58 17.19 -1.56
CA ILE A 60 6.29 18.32 -0.95
C ILE A 60 7.62 18.47 -1.68
N ARG A 61 7.86 19.66 -2.23
CA ARG A 61 9.17 20.04 -2.76
C ARG A 61 9.95 20.75 -1.68
N VAL A 62 11.13 20.24 -1.35
CA VAL A 62 12.04 20.87 -0.40
C VAL A 62 13.28 21.39 -1.11
N GLN A 63 13.85 22.47 -0.59
CA GLN A 63 15.17 22.96 -0.94
C GLN A 63 16.11 22.73 0.24
N ILE A 64 17.18 21.98 -0.01
CA ILE A 64 18.11 21.46 1.00
C ILE A 64 19.45 22.15 0.80
N VAL A 65 20.07 22.59 1.89
CA VAL A 65 21.48 23.07 1.87
C VAL A 65 22.39 21.85 2.01
N LEU A 66 23.28 21.66 1.05
CA LEU A 66 24.08 20.43 0.88
C LEU A 66 25.52 20.56 1.37
N ASP A 67 26.04 21.78 1.49
CA ASP A 67 27.40 22.05 1.96
C ASP A 67 27.52 23.43 2.63
N PHE A 68 28.71 23.72 3.16
CA PHE A 68 29.02 25.01 3.81
C PHE A 68 29.13 26.19 2.84
N ASP A 69 29.37 25.91 1.55
CA ASP A 69 29.40 26.93 0.50
C ASP A 69 27.98 27.40 0.14
N GLY A 70 26.96 26.76 0.69
CA GLY A 70 25.56 27.10 0.51
C GLY A 70 24.97 26.53 -0.77
N THR A 71 25.57 25.48 -1.33
CA THR A 71 24.99 24.72 -2.44
C THR A 71 23.62 24.20 -2.05
N LYS A 72 22.65 24.41 -2.93
CA LYS A 72 21.26 24.03 -2.68
C LYS A 72 20.78 23.01 -3.71
N GLY A 73 20.05 22.01 -3.23
CA GLY A 73 19.37 21.02 -4.08
C GLY A 73 17.88 21.02 -3.86
N PHE A 74 17.12 20.68 -4.90
CA PHE A 74 15.69 20.41 -4.78
C PHE A 74 15.43 18.91 -4.71
N LEU A 75 14.53 18.52 -3.83
CA LEU A 75 14.06 17.14 -3.68
C LEU A 75 12.54 17.15 -3.54
N ASP A 76 11.87 16.30 -4.30
CA ASP A 76 10.43 16.05 -4.15
C ASP A 76 10.23 14.80 -3.29
N LEU A 77 9.33 14.87 -2.31
CA LEU A 77 9.00 13.75 -1.42
C LEU A 77 7.50 13.71 -1.09
N THR A 78 7.03 12.60 -0.52
CA THR A 78 5.65 12.52 -0.01
C THR A 78 5.46 13.45 1.19
N LYS A 79 4.23 13.95 1.38
CA LYS A 79 3.87 14.67 2.61
C LYS A 79 4.19 13.88 3.87
N LYS A 80 3.93 12.57 3.86
CA LYS A 80 4.24 11.71 4.98
C LYS A 80 5.74 11.69 5.30
N ARG A 81 6.61 11.48 4.31
CA ARG A 81 8.06 11.51 4.51
C ARG A 81 8.54 12.86 5.06
N TYR A 82 7.92 13.96 4.64
CA TYR A 82 8.23 15.31 5.14
C TYR A 82 7.86 15.46 6.63
N ASP A 83 6.67 14.99 7.00
CA ASP A 83 6.15 15.11 8.36
C ASP A 83 7.03 14.34 9.37
N TYR A 84 7.60 13.21 8.96
CA TYR A 84 8.50 12.37 9.77
C TYR A 84 9.95 12.89 9.89
N LEU A 85 10.34 13.95 9.18
CA LEU A 85 11.69 14.50 9.30
C LEU A 85 11.93 15.10 10.70
N PRO A 86 13.12 14.86 11.28
CA PRO A 86 13.47 15.40 12.59
C PRO A 86 13.61 16.92 12.54
N ILE A 87 13.48 17.53 13.72
CA ILE A 87 13.84 18.91 13.97
C ILE A 87 15.15 18.94 14.74
N ALA A 88 16.13 19.69 14.24
CA ALA A 88 17.38 19.96 14.95
C ALA A 88 17.15 21.03 16.02
N LYS A 89 17.38 20.69 17.28
CA LYS A 89 17.43 21.62 18.42
C LYS A 89 18.88 21.82 18.83
N ILE A 90 19.23 23.07 19.13
CA ILE A 90 20.55 23.42 19.65
C ILE A 90 20.37 23.63 21.15
N ASN A 91 21.07 22.84 21.96
CA ASN A 91 21.09 22.99 23.42
C ASN A 91 22.01 24.13 23.85
N GLU A 92 21.91 24.57 25.11
CA GLU A 92 22.72 25.68 25.66
C GLU A 92 24.23 25.46 25.52
N ASP A 93 24.67 24.20 25.49
CA ASP A 93 26.07 23.78 25.31
C ASP A 93 26.50 23.73 23.82
N GLY A 94 25.64 24.11 22.88
CA GLY A 94 25.92 24.09 21.44
C GLY A 94 25.80 22.72 20.77
N VAL A 95 25.37 21.70 21.51
CA VAL A 95 25.11 20.35 20.98
C VAL A 95 23.80 20.34 20.18
N VAL A 96 23.83 19.75 18.98
CA VAL A 96 22.65 19.56 18.15
C VAL A 96 21.98 18.23 18.49
N GLU A 97 20.74 18.26 18.95
CA GLU A 97 19.90 17.09 19.19
C GLU A 97 18.76 17.01 18.16
N LEU A 98 18.51 15.81 17.65
CA LEU A 98 17.41 15.56 16.72
C LEU A 98 16.15 15.13 17.47
N GLU A 99 15.08 15.91 17.34
CA GLU A 99 13.77 15.59 17.87
C GLU A 99 12.85 15.04 16.76
N TYR A 100 12.40 13.80 16.93
CA TYR A 100 11.45 13.14 16.04
C TYR A 100 10.02 13.26 16.59
N ILE A 101 9.30 14.32 16.24
CA ILE A 101 7.96 14.63 16.78
C ILE A 101 6.96 13.46 16.58
N LEU A 102 6.97 12.85 15.39
CA LEU A 102 6.09 11.72 15.04
C LEU A 102 6.76 10.35 15.26
N GLY A 103 7.95 10.32 15.88
CA GLY A 103 8.84 9.16 15.95
C GLY A 103 9.58 8.90 14.63
N LYS A 104 10.50 7.93 14.62
CA LYS A 104 11.08 7.41 13.37
C LYS A 104 10.07 6.46 12.73
N PRO A 105 9.73 6.62 11.45
CA PRO A 105 8.77 5.72 10.82
C PRO A 105 9.33 4.30 10.68
N TYR A 106 10.66 4.10 10.69
CA TYR A 106 11.33 2.80 10.53
C TYR A 106 12.70 2.74 11.25
N PRO A 107 13.25 1.53 11.50
CA PRO A 107 14.62 1.35 11.99
C PRO A 107 15.66 1.83 10.96
N ASP A 108 16.82 2.29 11.43
CA ASP A 108 17.84 2.97 10.61
C ASP A 108 18.37 2.14 9.41
N GLU A 109 18.25 0.81 9.45
CA GLU A 109 18.83 -0.12 8.45
C GLU A 109 17.87 -0.55 7.32
N ARG A 110 16.67 0.02 7.18
CA ARG A 110 15.72 -0.39 6.12
C ARG A 110 15.25 0.75 5.22
N GLU A 111 15.58 0.63 3.93
CA GLU A 111 14.93 1.42 2.89
C GLU A 111 13.44 1.06 2.76
N TYR A 112 12.61 2.07 2.44
CA TYR A 112 11.19 1.87 2.21
C TYR A 112 10.71 2.67 0.99
N VAL A 113 9.59 2.23 0.44
CA VAL A 113 8.91 2.86 -0.70
C VAL A 113 7.51 3.22 -0.26
N GLU A 114 7.10 4.46 -0.45
CA GLU A 114 5.71 4.84 -0.26
C GLU A 114 4.98 4.72 -1.60
N LYS A 115 4.25 3.62 -1.77
CA LYS A 115 3.34 3.49 -2.90
C LYS A 115 2.07 4.27 -2.60
N VAL A 116 1.77 5.29 -3.41
CA VAL A 116 0.43 5.88 -3.45
C VAL A 116 -0.51 4.86 -4.09
N VAL A 117 -1.07 3.97 -3.29
CA VAL A 117 -2.11 3.05 -3.75
C VAL A 117 -3.42 3.83 -3.81
N ARG A 118 -3.85 4.20 -5.02
CA ARG A 118 -5.24 4.60 -5.27
C ARG A 118 -6.11 3.36 -5.09
N SER A 119 -6.46 3.06 -3.84
CA SER A 119 -7.44 2.02 -3.54
C SER A 119 -8.83 2.60 -3.80
N VAL A 120 -9.64 1.85 -4.55
CA VAL A 120 -11.09 2.11 -4.61
C VAL A 120 -11.58 2.07 -3.17
N VAL A 121 -12.27 3.13 -2.71
CA VAL A 121 -12.89 3.17 -1.39
C VAL A 121 -13.92 2.04 -1.35
N ARG A 122 -13.53 0.90 -0.76
CA ARG A 122 -14.41 -0.26 -0.62
C ARG A 122 -15.53 0.12 0.35
N ASN A 123 -16.77 -0.15 -0.02
CA ASN A 123 -17.87 0.02 0.90
C ASN A 123 -17.63 -0.89 2.13
N LYS A 124 -17.52 -0.31 3.33
CA LYS A 124 -17.32 -1.09 4.57
C LYS A 124 -18.44 -2.12 4.78
N ASP A 125 -19.61 -1.86 4.22
CA ASP A 125 -20.74 -2.77 4.28
C ASP A 125 -20.54 -4.02 3.41
N PHE A 126 -19.76 -3.96 2.32
CA PHE A 126 -19.53 -5.12 1.45
C PHE A 126 -18.93 -6.29 2.23
N ARG A 127 -17.83 -6.05 2.96
CA ARG A 127 -17.19 -7.10 3.77
C ARG A 127 -18.17 -7.69 4.77
N LYS A 128 -18.88 -6.82 5.48
CA LYS A 128 -19.83 -7.23 6.51
C LYS A 128 -20.95 -8.07 5.90
N ASN A 129 -21.54 -7.63 4.79
CA ASN A 129 -22.66 -8.29 4.13
C ASN A 129 -22.27 -9.66 3.57
N VAL A 130 -21.11 -9.76 2.90
CA VAL A 130 -20.63 -11.04 2.35
C VAL A 130 -20.34 -12.04 3.48
N LEU A 131 -19.62 -11.63 4.53
CA LEU A 131 -19.32 -12.54 5.64
C LEU A 131 -20.61 -13.04 6.33
N LEU A 132 -21.58 -12.14 6.57
CA LEU A 132 -22.86 -12.51 7.16
C LEU A 132 -23.67 -13.44 6.26
N ALA A 133 -23.74 -13.16 4.96
CA ALA A 133 -24.48 -13.99 4.00
C ALA A 133 -23.96 -15.44 3.94
N TYR A 134 -22.64 -15.61 4.09
CA TYR A 134 -21.97 -16.91 4.14
C TYR A 134 -21.94 -17.55 5.54
N GLY A 135 -22.52 -16.91 6.55
CA GLY A 135 -22.53 -17.39 7.93
C GLY A 135 -21.14 -17.40 8.59
N ASN A 136 -20.30 -16.43 8.25
CA ASN A 136 -18.92 -16.29 8.71
C ASN A 136 -18.10 -17.57 8.49
N GLN A 137 -18.19 -18.15 7.30
CA GLN A 137 -17.42 -19.34 6.95
C GLN A 137 -16.87 -19.21 5.54
N CYS A 138 -15.67 -19.74 5.33
CA CYS A 138 -15.10 -19.87 4.00
C CYS A 138 -16.02 -20.71 3.08
N ALA A 139 -16.15 -20.29 1.82
CA ALA A 139 -16.93 -20.98 0.82
C ALA A 139 -16.26 -22.28 0.33
N MET A 140 -14.95 -22.42 0.54
CA MET A 140 -14.14 -23.55 0.06
C MET A 140 -13.66 -24.49 1.19
N CYS A 141 -13.80 -24.10 2.46
CA CYS A 141 -13.41 -24.93 3.60
C CYS A 141 -14.21 -24.63 4.88
N GLU A 142 -13.81 -25.24 5.98
CA GLU A 142 -14.51 -25.18 7.27
C GLU A 142 -14.06 -24.04 8.19
N ILE A 143 -13.12 -23.18 7.75
CA ILE A 143 -12.64 -22.05 8.56
C ILE A 143 -13.77 -21.05 8.80
N LYS A 144 -14.00 -20.73 10.08
CA LYS A 144 -15.02 -19.78 10.56
C LYS A 144 -14.46 -18.56 11.33
N ASP A 145 -13.14 -18.49 11.48
CA ASP A 145 -12.50 -17.38 12.18
C ASP A 145 -12.60 -16.10 11.35
N VAL A 146 -13.41 -15.14 11.82
CA VAL A 146 -13.68 -13.86 11.16
C VAL A 146 -12.40 -13.08 10.85
N ALA A 147 -11.36 -13.20 11.68
CA ALA A 147 -10.08 -12.53 11.45
C ALA A 147 -9.32 -13.11 10.25
N ALA A 148 -9.52 -14.41 9.96
CA ALA A 148 -8.91 -15.11 8.84
C ALA A 148 -9.77 -15.03 7.55
N LEU A 149 -10.99 -14.50 7.61
CA LEU A 149 -11.90 -14.40 6.47
C LEU A 149 -11.71 -13.10 5.69
N VAL A 150 -11.94 -13.19 4.39
CA VAL A 150 -11.88 -12.12 3.39
C VAL A 150 -13.18 -12.15 2.59
N ALA A 151 -13.71 -10.97 2.28
CA ALA A 151 -14.78 -10.82 1.29
C ALA A 151 -14.10 -10.56 -0.06
N ALA A 152 -13.93 -11.63 -0.84
CA ALA A 152 -13.31 -11.60 -2.14
C ALA A 152 -14.34 -11.15 -3.19
N HIS A 153 -13.97 -10.20 -4.04
CA HIS A 153 -14.77 -9.89 -5.23
C HIS A 153 -14.63 -11.01 -6.25
N ILE A 154 -15.74 -11.48 -6.81
CA ILE A 154 -15.75 -12.42 -7.93
C ILE A 154 -15.19 -11.70 -9.15
N TYR A 155 -15.89 -10.67 -9.60
CA TYR A 155 -15.41 -9.81 -10.67
C TYR A 155 -14.71 -8.58 -10.08
N PRO A 156 -13.50 -8.23 -10.55
CA PRO A 156 -12.67 -7.24 -9.88
C PRO A 156 -13.35 -5.86 -9.74
N ALA A 157 -13.30 -5.29 -8.53
CA ALA A 157 -13.90 -3.99 -8.22
C ALA A 157 -13.36 -2.80 -9.05
N HIS A 158 -12.18 -2.95 -9.68
CA HIS A 158 -11.64 -1.92 -10.58
C HIS A 158 -12.25 -1.98 -11.99
N LEU A 159 -12.94 -3.07 -12.34
CA LEU A 159 -13.64 -3.25 -13.62
C LEU A 159 -15.15 -3.06 -13.48
N CYS A 160 -15.69 -3.06 -12.25
CA CYS A 160 -17.10 -2.84 -12.00
C CYS A 160 -17.36 -2.30 -10.58
N ALA A 161 -18.33 -1.38 -10.44
CA ALA A 161 -18.73 -0.78 -9.16
C ALA A 161 -19.71 -1.65 -8.32
N ASP A 162 -19.82 -2.94 -8.64
CA ASP A 162 -20.77 -3.85 -8.02
C ASP A 162 -20.22 -4.43 -6.71
N ASP A 163 -20.57 -3.77 -5.59
CA ASP A 163 -20.31 -4.20 -4.22
C ASP A 163 -21.52 -4.96 -3.60
N SER A 164 -22.29 -5.69 -4.42
CA SER A 164 -23.35 -6.57 -3.94
C SER A 164 -22.80 -7.92 -3.44
N VAL A 165 -23.56 -8.63 -2.61
CA VAL A 165 -23.19 -9.99 -2.16
C VAL A 165 -23.10 -10.95 -3.35
N ASN A 166 -23.87 -10.73 -4.43
CA ASN A 166 -23.80 -11.55 -5.65
C ASN A 166 -22.45 -11.47 -6.36
N ASN A 167 -21.67 -10.40 -6.14
CA ASN A 167 -20.30 -10.25 -6.63
C ASN A 167 -19.26 -10.55 -5.54
N GLY A 168 -19.66 -11.13 -4.41
CA GLY A 168 -18.80 -11.42 -3.28
C GLY A 168 -18.78 -12.90 -2.92
N ILE A 169 -17.60 -13.40 -2.52
CA ILE A 169 -17.43 -14.73 -1.94
C ILE A 169 -16.66 -14.59 -0.63
N CYS A 170 -17.14 -15.25 0.43
CA CYS A 170 -16.42 -15.34 1.69
C CYS A 170 -15.33 -16.42 1.59
N LEU A 171 -14.06 -16.05 1.66
CA LEU A 171 -12.91 -16.96 1.58
C LEU A 171 -12.00 -16.79 2.80
N CYS A 172 -11.25 -17.83 3.18
CA CYS A 172 -10.13 -17.62 4.11
C CYS A 172 -8.94 -17.01 3.38
N SER A 173 -7.99 -16.40 4.11
CA SER A 173 -6.80 -15.77 3.54
C SER A 173 -6.01 -16.66 2.55
N THR A 174 -5.94 -17.96 2.82
CA THR A 174 -5.28 -18.92 1.92
C THR A 174 -6.04 -19.13 0.61
N HIS A 175 -7.35 -19.36 0.68
CA HIS A 175 -8.18 -19.56 -0.51
C HIS A 175 -8.36 -18.27 -1.32
N ASP A 176 -8.45 -17.13 -0.66
CA ASP A 176 -8.46 -15.81 -1.29
C ASP A 176 -7.19 -15.59 -2.12
N SER A 177 -6.01 -15.80 -1.52
CA SER A 177 -4.75 -15.67 -2.26
C SER A 177 -4.65 -16.65 -3.44
N ALA A 178 -5.14 -17.88 -3.27
CA ALA A 178 -5.17 -18.89 -4.33
C ALA A 178 -6.12 -18.50 -5.47
N TYR A 179 -7.27 -17.94 -5.13
CA TYR A 179 -8.27 -17.47 -6.08
C TYR A 179 -7.81 -16.21 -6.82
N GLU A 180 -7.10 -15.31 -6.15
CA GLU A 180 -6.49 -14.13 -6.76
C GLU A 180 -5.41 -14.49 -7.78
N LYS A 181 -4.54 -15.45 -7.45
CA LYS A 181 -3.49 -15.98 -8.33
C LYS A 181 -4.02 -16.91 -9.41
N GLY A 182 -5.31 -17.24 -9.37
CA GLY A 182 -5.93 -18.21 -10.26
C GLY A 182 -5.39 -19.62 -10.11
N THR A 183 -4.75 -20.00 -8.99
CA THR A 183 -4.36 -21.41 -8.71
C THR A 183 -5.57 -22.25 -8.30
N ILE A 184 -6.60 -21.61 -7.75
CA ILE A 184 -7.94 -22.15 -7.61
C ILE A 184 -8.89 -21.27 -8.43
N CYS A 185 -9.76 -21.89 -9.21
CA CYS A 185 -10.80 -21.22 -9.97
C CYS A 185 -12.18 -21.77 -9.61
N ILE A 186 -13.23 -21.04 -9.98
CA ILE A 186 -14.62 -21.45 -9.82
C ILE A 186 -15.29 -21.29 -11.19
N ASN A 187 -16.04 -22.30 -11.65
CA ASN A 187 -16.83 -22.18 -12.88
C ASN A 187 -18.23 -21.57 -12.63
N ALA A 188 -18.99 -21.37 -13.70
CA ALA A 188 -20.33 -20.77 -13.63
C ALA A 188 -21.30 -21.53 -12.71
N ASP A 189 -21.11 -22.85 -12.59
CA ASP A 189 -21.93 -23.75 -11.76
C ASP A 189 -21.43 -23.86 -10.31
N GLY A 190 -20.45 -23.03 -9.93
CA GLY A 190 -19.87 -23.00 -8.59
C GLY A 190 -18.88 -24.12 -8.30
N GLU A 191 -18.46 -24.91 -9.28
CA GLU A 191 -17.49 -25.99 -9.09
C GLU A 191 -16.08 -25.44 -8.93
N ILE A 192 -15.37 -25.98 -7.95
CA ILE A 192 -14.02 -25.58 -7.60
C ILE A 192 -13.04 -26.37 -8.47
N ILE A 193 -12.25 -25.65 -9.26
CA ILE A 193 -11.17 -26.20 -10.09
C ILE A 193 -9.85 -25.86 -9.40
N ASN A 194 -9.27 -26.85 -8.72
CA ASN A 194 -7.99 -26.69 -8.04
C ASN A 194 -6.84 -27.20 -8.92
N TYR A 195 -5.86 -26.33 -9.17
CA TYR A 195 -4.66 -26.67 -9.93
C TYR A 195 -3.42 -26.82 -9.04
N SER A 196 -3.57 -26.75 -7.72
CA SER A 196 -2.49 -26.89 -6.75
C SER A 196 -2.83 -27.95 -5.70
N ASP A 197 -2.08 -29.05 -5.71
CA ASP A 197 -2.23 -30.12 -4.71
C ASP A 197 -1.84 -29.68 -3.29
N SER A 198 -1.10 -28.57 -3.17
CA SER A 198 -0.67 -28.02 -1.88
C SER A 198 -1.80 -27.30 -1.14
N ILE A 199 -2.86 -26.88 -1.82
CA ILE A 199 -3.96 -26.12 -1.23
C ILE A 199 -5.17 -27.04 -1.11
N LYS A 200 -5.53 -27.40 0.12
CA LYS A 200 -6.69 -28.26 0.37
C LYS A 200 -7.99 -27.47 0.21
N VAL A 201 -8.97 -28.09 -0.46
CA VAL A 201 -10.35 -27.62 -0.54
C VAL A 201 -11.25 -28.70 0.05
N SER A 202 -12.20 -28.32 0.90
CA SER A 202 -13.07 -29.29 1.59
C SER A 202 -14.30 -29.66 0.77
N TYR A 203 -14.63 -28.87 -0.26
CA TYR A 203 -15.85 -29.01 -1.05
C TYR A 203 -15.52 -29.12 -2.54
N LEU A 204 -16.38 -29.83 -3.28
CA LEU A 204 -16.31 -29.89 -4.75
C LEU A 204 -16.94 -28.64 -5.41
N LYS A 205 -17.98 -28.08 -4.76
CA LYS A 205 -18.61 -26.82 -5.14
C LYS A 205 -18.47 -25.83 -3.99
N ILE A 206 -18.38 -24.54 -4.32
CA ILE A 206 -18.42 -23.50 -3.29
C ILE A 206 -19.71 -23.60 -2.49
N ARG A 207 -19.63 -23.33 -1.20
CA ARG A 207 -20.83 -23.00 -0.44
C ARG A 207 -21.41 -21.69 -0.98
N VAL A 208 -22.72 -21.58 -0.88
CA VAL A 208 -23.48 -20.39 -1.26
C VAL A 208 -24.17 -19.82 -0.03
N PRO A 209 -24.56 -18.53 -0.05
CA PRO A 209 -25.34 -17.92 1.02
C PRO A 209 -26.64 -18.67 1.33
N MET A 210 -27.20 -18.44 2.52
CA MET A 210 -28.51 -19.02 2.88
C MET A 210 -29.67 -18.42 2.06
N ASN A 211 -29.52 -17.17 1.65
CA ASN A 211 -30.52 -16.47 0.85
C ASN A 211 -30.23 -16.65 -0.64
N ILE A 212 -31.22 -17.14 -1.39
CA ILE A 212 -31.09 -17.40 -2.84
C ILE A 212 -30.80 -16.13 -3.63
N ASN A 213 -31.30 -14.98 -3.18
CA ASN A 213 -31.08 -13.69 -3.84
C ASN A 213 -29.63 -13.21 -3.71
N ASP A 214 -28.86 -13.78 -2.78
CA ASP A 214 -27.46 -13.43 -2.53
C ASP A 214 -26.48 -14.40 -3.22
N TYR A 215 -26.98 -15.34 -4.03
CA TYR A 215 -26.12 -16.32 -4.68
C TYR A 215 -25.10 -15.65 -5.60
N PRO A 216 -23.86 -16.17 -5.65
CA PRO A 216 -22.86 -15.74 -6.62
C PRO A 216 -23.42 -15.70 -8.03
N SER A 217 -23.22 -14.59 -8.74
CA SER A 217 -23.68 -14.47 -10.13
C SER A 217 -22.91 -15.44 -11.04
N PRO A 218 -23.59 -16.34 -11.77
CA PRO A 218 -22.94 -17.25 -12.72
C PRO A 218 -22.18 -16.51 -13.83
N GLU A 219 -22.70 -15.36 -14.27
CA GLU A 219 -22.05 -14.50 -15.25
C GLU A 219 -20.71 -13.96 -14.71
N ARG A 220 -20.70 -13.46 -13.47
CA ARG A 220 -19.48 -12.96 -12.81
C ARG A 220 -18.45 -14.06 -12.62
N LEU A 221 -18.88 -15.25 -12.21
CA LEU A 221 -18.03 -16.43 -12.07
C LEU A 221 -17.38 -16.80 -13.41
N SER A 222 -18.15 -16.75 -14.49
CA SER A 222 -17.66 -17.04 -15.85
C SER A 222 -16.60 -16.03 -16.29
N GLN A 223 -16.90 -14.72 -16.15
CA GLN A 223 -15.97 -13.64 -16.45
C GLN A 223 -14.67 -13.77 -15.62
N ARG A 224 -14.80 -14.10 -14.34
CA ARG A 224 -13.64 -14.29 -13.45
C ARG A 224 -12.79 -15.49 -13.88
N LEU A 225 -13.42 -16.59 -14.29
CA LEU A 225 -12.71 -17.76 -14.79
C LEU A 225 -11.89 -17.43 -16.05
N GLU A 226 -12.44 -16.64 -16.97
CA GLU A 226 -11.72 -16.17 -18.17
C GLU A 226 -10.50 -15.33 -17.78
N ILE A 227 -10.66 -14.35 -16.90
CA ILE A 227 -9.56 -13.51 -16.40
C ILE A 227 -8.44 -14.37 -15.77
N SER A 228 -8.81 -15.32 -14.93
CA SER A 228 -7.84 -16.22 -14.27
C SER A 228 -7.09 -17.11 -15.26
N ARG A 229 -7.69 -17.46 -16.40
CA ARG A 229 -7.03 -18.25 -17.47
C ARG A 229 -6.09 -17.39 -18.32
N SER A 230 -6.47 -16.16 -18.63
CA SER A 230 -5.63 -15.22 -19.39
C SER A 230 -4.36 -14.81 -18.64
N ASN A 231 -4.41 -14.72 -17.30
CA ASN A 231 -3.26 -14.37 -16.46
C ASN A 231 -2.28 -15.53 -16.18
N ARG A 232 -2.51 -16.72 -16.75
CA ARG A 232 -1.63 -17.90 -16.59
C ARG A 232 -0.61 -18.09 -17.72
N VAL A 233 -0.62 -17.22 -18.73
CA VAL A 233 0.35 -17.23 -19.85
C VAL A 233 1.54 -16.33 -19.53
#